data_AF-A0A4Y2HZ23-F1
#
_entry.id   AF-A0A4Y2HZ23-F1
#
_cell.length_a   1.000
_cell.length_b   1.000
_cell.length_c   1.000
_cell.angle_alpha   90.00
_cell.angle_beta   90.00
_cell.angle_gamma   90.00
#
_symmetry.space_group_name_H-M   'P 1'
#
loop_
_entity.id
_entity.type
_entity.pdbx_description
1 polymer ?
#
loop_
_entity_poly.entity_id
_entity_poly.type
_entity_poly.pdbx_seq_one_letter_code
_entity_poly.pdbx_strand_id
1 'polypeptide(L)'
;MASGKKKRTEIENREFNQDWTESFAFICNTDGLPTCHICHEKLAHNKKSNLERHFTTKHTQFDSKYPTGDARKKAVEEFEKKTTVKFHAKQLGAIFQ
;
A
#
# COMPACT_ATOMS: atom_id res chain seq x y z
N MET A 1 21.72 -30.53 -22.69
CA MET A 1 21.30 -30.44 -21.28
C MET A 1 20.71 -29.05 -21.04
N ALA A 2 19.38 -28.94 -20.92
CA ALA A 2 18.68 -27.66 -20.79
C ALA A 2 18.88 -27.07 -19.38
N SER A 3 19.29 -25.80 -19.34
CA SER A 3 19.56 -25.04 -18.12
C SER A 3 18.27 -24.76 -17.34
N GLY A 4 17.95 -25.62 -16.37
CA GLY A 4 16.83 -25.43 -15.45
C GLY A 4 17.22 -24.51 -14.29
N LYS A 5 17.32 -23.19 -14.53
CA LYS A 5 17.41 -22.19 -13.45
C LYS A 5 16.04 -22.10 -12.75
N LYS A 6 15.82 -23.00 -11.79
CA LYS A 6 14.62 -23.04 -10.95
C LYS A 6 14.52 -21.71 -10.17
N LYS A 7 13.45 -20.98 -10.45
CA LYS A 7 13.12 -19.65 -9.93
C LYS A 7 13.08 -19.68 -8.40
N ARG A 8 14.14 -19.17 -7.76
CA ARG A 8 14.13 -18.82 -6.33
C ARG A 8 13.21 -17.63 -6.04
N THR A 9 12.79 -16.90 -7.07
CA THR A 9 12.05 -15.63 -7.00
C THR A 9 10.55 -15.76 -6.72
N GLU A 10 9.98 -16.97 -6.67
CA GLU A 10 8.52 -17.14 -6.51
C GLU A 10 8.04 -17.05 -5.06
N ILE A 11 8.92 -17.25 -4.08
CA ILE A 11 8.57 -17.20 -2.65
C ILE A 11 8.58 -15.75 -2.15
N GLU A 12 9.60 -14.96 -2.51
CA GLU A 12 9.65 -13.52 -2.19
C GLU A 12 8.53 -12.71 -2.87
N ASN A 13 7.86 -13.25 -3.88
CA ASN A 13 6.74 -12.57 -4.57
C ASN A 13 5.38 -12.77 -3.88
N ARG A 14 5.30 -13.63 -2.85
CA ARG A 14 4.05 -13.85 -2.11
C ARG A 14 3.95 -13.01 -0.85
N GLU A 15 5.07 -12.54 -0.31
CA GLU A 15 5.11 -11.82 0.96
C GLU A 15 5.14 -10.31 0.75
N PHE A 16 4.26 -9.59 1.45
CA PHE A 16 4.16 -8.15 1.37
C PHE A 16 5.43 -7.50 1.93
N ASN A 17 6.11 -6.66 1.14
CA ASN A 17 7.30 -5.95 1.59
C ASN A 17 6.89 -4.63 2.25
N GLN A 18 7.33 -4.41 3.50
CA GLN A 18 7.05 -3.19 4.26
C GLN A 18 7.62 -1.91 3.62
N ASP A 19 8.70 -2.00 2.84
CA ASP A 19 9.22 -0.85 2.06
C ASP A 19 8.18 -0.28 1.09
N TRP A 20 7.21 -1.10 0.66
CA TRP A 20 6.14 -0.65 -0.23
C TRP A 20 5.14 0.25 0.48
N THR A 21 5.04 0.16 1.80
CA THR A 21 4.27 1.11 2.62
C THR A 21 4.83 2.51 2.49
N GLU A 22 6.14 2.66 2.72
CA GLU A 22 6.80 3.97 2.67
C GLU A 22 6.91 4.50 1.23
N SER A 23 7.12 3.62 0.26
CA SER A 23 7.36 4.01 -1.14
C SER A 23 6.10 4.27 -1.96
N PHE A 24 5.05 3.48 -1.73
CA PHE A 24 3.83 3.47 -2.56
C PHE A 24 2.54 3.68 -1.77
N ALA A 25 2.63 3.89 -0.45
CA ALA A 25 1.47 4.00 0.43
C ALA A 25 0.56 2.75 0.38
N PHE A 26 1.14 1.55 0.34
CA PHE A 26 0.38 0.30 0.41
C PHE A 26 0.51 -0.36 1.77
N ILE A 27 -0.51 -1.06 2.22
CA ILE A 27 -0.47 -1.87 3.45
C ILE A 27 -0.92 -3.30 3.17
N CYS A 28 -0.48 -4.24 4.00
CA CYS A 28 -1.00 -5.61 3.95
C CYS A 28 -2.35 -5.68 4.66
N ASN A 29 -3.39 -6.18 3.98
CA ASN A 29 -4.68 -6.44 4.64
C ASN A 29 -4.63 -7.76 5.44
N THR A 30 -5.67 -8.01 6.24
CA THR A 30 -5.89 -9.29 6.95
C THR A 30 -5.84 -10.52 6.02
N ASP A 31 -6.18 -10.35 4.74
CA ASP A 31 -6.14 -11.40 3.72
C ASP A 31 -4.73 -11.63 3.13
N GLY A 32 -3.70 -10.91 3.59
CA GLY A 32 -2.36 -10.97 3.00
C GLY A 32 -2.23 -10.23 1.67
N LEU A 33 -3.21 -9.41 1.29
CA LEU A 33 -3.25 -8.70 0.02
C LEU A 33 -2.87 -7.22 0.15
N PRO A 34 -2.11 -6.65 -0.81
CA PRO A 34 -1.78 -5.23 -0.79
C PRO A 34 -3.04 -4.37 -0.97
N THR A 35 -3.22 -3.42 -0.09
CA THR A 35 -4.31 -2.43 -0.11
C THR A 35 -3.72 -1.04 -0.18
N CYS A 36 -4.16 -0.22 -1.13
CA CYS A 36 -3.70 1.15 -1.24
C CYS A 36 -4.24 1.96 -0.06
N HIS A 37 -3.38 2.64 0.67
CA HIS A 37 -3.77 3.48 1.81
C HIS A 37 -4.36 4.83 1.37
N ILE A 38 -4.15 5.24 0.10
CA ILE A 38 -4.68 6.50 -0.44
C ILE A 38 -6.15 6.35 -0.87
N CYS A 39 -6.49 5.28 -1.61
CA CYS A 39 -7.85 5.05 -2.11
C CYS A 39 -8.57 3.83 -1.52
N HIS A 40 -7.92 3.07 -0.64
CA HIS A 40 -8.45 1.82 -0.07
C HIS A 40 -8.77 0.72 -1.09
N GLU A 41 -8.22 0.79 -2.30
CA GLU A 41 -8.37 -0.25 -3.32
C GLU A 41 -7.45 -1.45 -3.02
N LYS A 42 -8.01 -2.66 -3.09
CA LYS A 42 -7.29 -3.91 -2.84
C LYS A 42 -6.74 -4.48 -4.15
N LEU A 43 -5.48 -4.88 -4.15
CA LEU A 43 -4.83 -5.54 -5.27
C LEU A 43 -4.87 -7.06 -5.08
N ALA A 44 -5.20 -7.79 -6.15
CA ALA A 44 -5.29 -9.25 -6.13
C ALA A 44 -3.94 -9.97 -6.05
N HIS A 45 -2.82 -9.28 -6.32
CA HIS A 45 -1.49 -9.90 -6.30
C HIS A 45 -0.47 -8.99 -5.65
N ASN A 46 0.36 -9.62 -4.82
CA ASN A 46 1.47 -9.02 -4.10
C ASN A 46 2.70 -8.82 -4.99
N LYS A 47 2.56 -7.98 -6.03
CA LYS A 47 3.60 -7.72 -7.02
C LYS A 47 3.93 -6.24 -7.06
N LYS A 48 5.18 -5.87 -6.82
CA LYS A 48 5.67 -4.48 -6.90
C LYS A 48 5.17 -3.76 -8.17
N SER A 49 5.24 -4.41 -9.34
CA SER A 49 4.77 -3.83 -10.61
C SER A 49 3.28 -3.46 -10.60
N ASN A 50 2.44 -4.20 -9.88
CA ASN A 50 1.03 -3.87 -9.73
C ASN A 50 0.83 -2.65 -8.83
N LEU A 51 1.61 -2.55 -7.74
CA LEU A 51 1.59 -1.40 -6.84
C LEU A 51 2.07 -0.14 -7.56
N GLU A 52 3.20 -0.23 -8.27
CA GLU A 52 3.77 0.86 -9.07
C GLU A 52 2.79 1.36 -10.13
N ARG A 53 2.17 0.45 -10.88
CA ARG A 53 1.17 0.80 -11.89
C ARG A 53 -0.05 1.45 -11.24
N HIS A 54 -0.57 0.89 -10.15
CA HIS A 54 -1.72 1.48 -9.45
C HIS A 54 -1.38 2.89 -8.98
N PHE A 55 -0.24 3.07 -8.30
CA PHE A 55 0.18 4.36 -7.77
C PHE A 55 0.37 5.41 -8.87
N THR A 56 1.11 5.10 -9.94
CA THR A 56 1.40 6.05 -11.02
C THR A 56 0.17 6.41 -11.85
N THR A 57 -0.81 5.51 -11.99
CA THR A 57 -2.02 5.74 -12.81
C THR A 57 -3.20 6.32 -12.04
N LYS A 58 -3.44 5.89 -10.80
CA LYS A 58 -4.55 6.36 -9.96
C LYS A 58 -4.17 7.56 -9.11
N HIS A 59 -2.89 7.66 -8.77
CA HIS A 59 -2.35 8.66 -7.84
C HIS A 59 -1.29 9.54 -8.48
N THR A 60 -1.39 9.81 -9.79
CA THR A 60 -0.48 10.72 -10.51
C THR A 60 -0.40 12.12 -9.87
N GLN A 61 -1.54 12.65 -9.41
CA GLN A 61 -1.59 13.93 -8.70
C GLN A 61 -0.87 13.87 -7.35
N PHE A 62 -0.92 12.71 -6.68
CA PHE A 62 -0.21 12.50 -5.43
C PHE A 62 1.29 12.38 -5.65
N ASP A 63 1.71 11.62 -6.68
CA ASP A 63 3.10 11.49 -7.09
C ASP A 63 3.71 12.85 -7.47
N SER A 64 2.93 13.70 -8.16
CA SER A 64 3.33 15.07 -8.50
C SER A 64 3.46 15.98 -7.28
N LYS A 65 2.61 15.79 -6.25
CA LYS A 65 2.61 16.62 -5.03
C LYS A 65 3.64 16.14 -3.99
N TYR A 66 3.94 14.85 -3.99
CA TYR A 66 4.83 14.19 -3.03
C TYR A 66 5.84 13.33 -3.80
N PRO A 67 6.92 13.94 -4.32
CA PRO A 67 7.97 13.20 -4.98
C PRO A 67 8.64 12.19 -4.03
N THR A 68 9.27 11.17 -4.60
CA THR A 68 9.93 10.09 -3.86
C THR A 68 10.92 10.62 -2.82
N GLY A 69 10.96 9.98 -1.65
CA GLY A 69 11.83 10.35 -0.53
C GLY A 69 11.04 10.77 0.71
N ASP A 70 11.66 11.57 1.58
CA ASP A 70 11.10 11.97 2.88
C ASP A 70 9.73 12.66 2.77
N ALA A 71 9.50 13.43 1.71
CA ALA A 71 8.23 14.11 1.47
C ALA A 71 7.07 13.10 1.33
N ARG A 72 7.31 11.98 0.65
CA ARG A 72 6.33 10.91 0.47
C ARG A 72 6.15 10.12 1.75
N LYS A 73 7.25 9.73 2.41
CA LYS A 73 7.20 9.02 3.70
C LYS A 73 6.37 9.78 4.73
N LYS A 74 6.61 11.08 4.87
CA LYS A 74 5.83 11.95 5.76
C LYS A 74 4.36 12.03 5.35
N ALA A 75 4.06 12.09 4.05
CA ALA A 75 2.68 12.09 3.59
C ALA A 75 1.94 10.80 3.95
N VAL A 76 2.59 9.63 3.79
CA VAL A 76 2.05 8.32 4.20
C VAL A 76 1.77 8.29 5.70
N GLU A 77 2.74 8.69 6.52
CA GLU A 77 2.57 8.75 7.99
C GLU A 77 1.41 9.68 8.41
N GLU A 78 1.24 10.80 7.72
CA GLU A 78 0.12 11.72 7.96
C GLU A 78 -1.24 11.12 7.57
N PHE A 79 -1.30 10.23 6.56
CA PHE A 79 -2.52 9.46 6.28
C PHE A 79 -2.82 8.46 7.39
N GLU A 80 -1.79 7.77 7.91
CA GLU A 80 -1.95 6.82 9.01
C GLU A 80 -2.57 7.52 10.23
N LYS A 81 -2.02 8.67 10.65
CA LYS A 81 -2.56 9.45 11.77
C LYS A 81 -4.01 9.89 11.56
N LYS A 82 -4.37 10.31 10.34
CA LYS A 82 -5.74 10.73 10.01
C LYS A 82 -6.73 9.57 10.02
N THR A 83 -6.31 8.35 9.66
CA THR A 83 -7.19 7.18 9.71
C THR A 83 -7.57 6.83 11.16
N THR A 84 -6.65 6.90 12.12
CA THR A 84 -6.91 6.61 13.54
C THR A 84 -7.98 7.51 14.15
N VAL A 85 -7.98 8.80 13.79
CA VAL A 85 -8.98 9.78 14.28
C VAL A 85 -10.38 9.47 13.74
N LYS A 86 -10.49 8.99 12.49
CA LYS A 86 -11.78 8.63 11.87
C LYS A 86 -12.37 7.33 12.45
N PHE A 87 -11.54 6.36 12.81
CA PHE A 87 -12.01 5.14 13.48
C PHE A 87 -12.57 5.45 14.88
N HIS A 88 -11.97 6.38 15.63
CA HIS A 88 -12.49 6.80 16.94
C HIS A 88 -13.81 7.59 16.83
N ALA A 89 -13.94 8.47 15.82
CA ALA A 89 -15.16 9.23 15.59
C ALA A 89 -16.34 8.33 15.15
N LYS A 90 -16.08 7.25 14.40
CA LYS A 90 -17.13 6.31 13.95
C LYS A 90 -17.64 5.40 15.08
N GLN A 91 -16.82 5.08 16.08
CA GLN A 91 -17.23 4.29 17.24
C GLN A 91 -18.13 5.07 18.21
N LEU A 92 -17.90 6.38 18.37
CA LEU A 92 -18.74 7.24 19.23
C LEU A 92 -20.09 7.61 18.58
N GLY A 93 -20.20 7.61 17.26
CA GLY A 93 -21.46 7.89 16.54
C GLY A 93 -22.45 6.72 16.49
N ALA A 94 -22.03 5.50 16.84
CA ALA A 94 -22.88 4.31 16.83
C ALA A 94 -23.52 4.00 18.20
N ILE A 95 -23.25 4.80 19.23
CA ILE A 95 -23.80 4.62 20.58
C ILE A 95 -25.04 5.50 20.82
N PHE A 96 -25.38 6.40 19.88
CA PHE A 96 -26.46 7.38 20.03
C PHE A 96 -27.54 7.33 18.93
N GLN A 97 -27.93 6.13 18.49
CA GLN A 97 -29.19 5.92 17.76
C GLN A 97 -29.86 4.62 18.19
#